data_AF-A0A4Y0BNN9-F1
#
_entry.id   AF-A0A4Y0BNN9-F1
#
_cell.length_a   1.000
_cell.length_b   1.000
_cell.length_c   1.000
_cell.angle_alpha   90.00
_cell.angle_beta   90.00
_cell.angle_gamma   90.00
#
_symmetry.space_group_name_H-M   'P 1'
#
loop_
_entity.id
_entity.type
_entity.pdbx_description
1 polymer ?
#
loop_
_entity_poly.entity_id
_entity_poly.type
_entity_poly.pdbx_seq_one_letter_code
_entity_poly.pdbx_strand_id
1 'polypeptide(L)'
;MKAHTVLLLLVASSCCIASPMPRSVQRRAEIPEETLDLVYDSFVTVFRTVQATYPPELLQEIAKELLATGGHFQFSEELNAQLDAKNVEVRVNLKNALEDIAITAAGLDASDDVVIGKVHDYLDYAVDVLINSLPMDVVETMVVEVLQNEGSFDFTPELEGLLVGALAAAKVELRQIIDYEFELFEDLIELDDALRAIIYEMIDYLADETYQAIPWKLLEDIVYEVIENEGVIDLSDDLNERIEETLESLRQKLREVLESLETLFFPSSRS
;
A
#
# COMPACT_ATOMS: atom_id res chain seq x y z
N MET A 1 8.47 -7.48 -0.49
CA MET A 1 7.35 -6.53 -0.48
C MET A 1 6.86 -6.44 0.95
N LYS A 2 7.02 -5.27 1.59
CA LYS A 2 6.62 -5.07 2.98
C LYS A 2 5.10 -4.92 3.01
N ALA A 3 4.43 -5.35 4.08
CA ALA A 3 2.99 -5.18 4.24
C ALA A 3 2.51 -3.72 4.03
N HIS A 4 3.43 -2.74 4.06
CA HIS A 4 3.20 -1.32 3.76
C HIS A 4 2.74 -1.15 2.30
N THR A 5 3.25 -1.97 1.38
CA THR A 5 2.83 -2.03 -0.02
C THR A 5 1.37 -2.45 -0.16
N VAL A 6 0.84 -3.30 0.74
CA VAL A 6 -0.54 -3.80 0.74
C VAL A 6 -1.54 -2.75 1.22
N LEU A 7 -1.15 -1.94 2.19
CA LEU A 7 -1.95 -0.81 2.67
C LEU A 7 -1.96 0.37 1.71
N LEU A 8 -0.81 0.64 1.11
CA LEU A 8 -0.66 1.63 0.05
C LEU A 8 -1.49 1.28 -1.21
N LEU A 9 -1.68 -0.02 -1.48
CA LEU A 9 -2.56 -0.57 -2.51
C LEU A 9 -4.04 -0.22 -2.31
N LEU A 10 -4.48 -0.13 -1.05
CA LEU A 10 -5.86 0.13 -0.65
C LEU A 10 -6.24 1.61 -0.66
N VAL A 11 -5.28 2.48 -0.35
CA VAL A 11 -5.52 3.92 -0.36
C VAL A 11 -5.39 4.51 -1.76
N ALA A 12 -4.47 4.01 -2.58
CA ALA A 12 -4.44 4.38 -3.99
C ALA A 12 -5.75 4.03 -4.72
N SER A 13 -6.44 2.96 -4.30
CA SER A 13 -7.77 2.61 -4.78
C SER A 13 -8.87 3.45 -4.13
N SER A 14 -8.75 3.80 -2.85
CA SER A 14 -9.72 4.68 -2.17
C SER A 14 -9.68 6.14 -2.68
N CYS A 15 -8.49 6.72 -2.91
CA CYS A 15 -8.28 8.07 -3.43
C CYS A 15 -8.81 8.28 -4.86
N CYS A 16 -9.04 7.19 -5.60
CA CYS A 16 -9.53 7.25 -6.98
C CYS A 16 -11.01 6.90 -7.11
N ILE A 17 -11.63 6.31 -6.07
CA ILE A 17 -13.08 6.06 -6.01
C ILE A 17 -13.87 7.35 -5.74
N ALA A 18 -13.23 8.39 -5.18
CA ALA A 18 -13.86 9.63 -4.74
C ALA A 18 -13.42 10.90 -5.52
N SER A 19 -13.00 10.77 -6.78
CA SER A 19 -12.99 11.92 -7.69
C SER A 19 -14.43 12.47 -7.79
N PRO A 20 -14.66 13.81 -7.86
CA PRO A 20 -16.01 14.37 -7.87
C PRO A 20 -16.76 13.88 -9.10
N MET A 21 -17.54 12.81 -8.94
CA MET A 21 -18.34 12.27 -10.03
C MET A 21 -19.31 13.36 -10.47
N PRO A 22 -19.29 13.78 -11.74
CA PRO A 22 -20.27 14.70 -12.26
C PRO A 22 -21.67 14.14 -11.99
N ARG A 23 -22.55 14.92 -11.38
CA ARG A 23 -23.94 14.56 -10.98
C ARG A 23 -24.82 13.99 -12.11
N SER A 24 -24.31 13.83 -13.34
CA SER A 24 -24.95 13.15 -14.47
C SER A 24 -24.63 11.65 -14.61
N VAL A 25 -23.79 11.05 -13.76
CA VAL A 25 -23.28 9.66 -13.94
C VAL A 25 -24.12 8.58 -13.23
N GLN A 26 -25.34 8.88 -12.76
CA GLN A 26 -26.31 7.88 -12.26
C GLN A 26 -26.83 6.88 -13.33
N ARG A 27 -26.11 6.68 -14.44
CA ARG A 27 -26.47 5.73 -15.52
C ARG A 27 -25.32 4.96 -16.16
N ARG A 28 -24.07 5.10 -15.72
CA ARG A 28 -23.01 4.21 -16.21
C ARG A 28 -22.86 3.06 -15.23
N ALA A 29 -23.22 1.88 -15.73
CA ALA A 29 -23.08 0.62 -15.04
C ALA A 29 -21.65 0.06 -15.13
N GLU A 30 -20.65 0.89 -15.43
CA GLU A 30 -19.24 0.49 -15.68
C GLU A 30 -18.29 1.55 -15.07
N ILE A 31 -17.27 1.12 -14.31
CA ILE A 31 -16.17 1.99 -13.85
C ILE A 31 -15.37 2.45 -15.09
N PRO A 32 -15.16 3.75 -15.32
CA PRO A 32 -14.39 4.22 -16.48
C PRO A 32 -12.95 3.69 -16.47
N GLU A 33 -12.43 3.29 -17.64
CA GLU A 33 -11.05 2.84 -17.80
C GLU A 33 -10.03 3.89 -17.29
N GLU A 34 -10.30 5.18 -17.51
CA GLU A 34 -9.51 6.30 -16.99
C GLU A 34 -9.42 6.31 -15.45
N THR A 35 -10.47 5.86 -14.76
CA THR A 35 -10.50 5.74 -13.29
C THR A 35 -9.68 4.54 -12.82
N LEU A 36 -9.76 3.41 -13.54
CA LEU A 36 -8.95 2.22 -13.25
C LEU A 36 -7.46 2.49 -13.47
N ASP A 37 -7.11 3.18 -14.56
CA ASP A 37 -5.75 3.61 -14.86
C ASP A 37 -5.23 4.58 -13.79
N LEU A 38 -6.08 5.48 -13.28
CA LEU A 38 -5.71 6.40 -12.21
C LEU A 38 -5.46 5.71 -10.87
N VAL A 39 -6.32 4.75 -10.47
CA VAL A 39 -6.07 3.87 -9.30
C VAL A 39 -4.72 3.19 -9.44
N TYR A 40 -4.46 2.65 -10.62
CA TYR A 40 -3.24 1.92 -10.92
C TYR A 40 -1.99 2.80 -10.87
N ASP A 41 -2.02 3.96 -11.52
CA ASP A 41 -0.92 4.91 -11.54
C ASP A 41 -0.63 5.47 -10.15
N SER A 42 -1.67 5.67 -9.33
CA SER A 42 -1.53 6.03 -7.92
C SER A 42 -0.81 4.95 -7.14
N PHE A 43 -1.19 3.69 -7.35
CA PHE A 43 -0.52 2.56 -6.71
C PHE A 43 0.96 2.47 -7.07
N VAL A 44 1.28 2.51 -8.37
CA VAL A 44 2.67 2.42 -8.85
C VAL A 44 3.50 3.59 -8.36
N THR A 45 2.92 4.80 -8.37
CA THR A 45 3.59 6.02 -7.91
C THR A 45 3.95 5.89 -6.43
N VAL A 46 3.02 5.45 -5.59
CA VAL A 46 3.26 5.24 -4.18
C VAL A 46 4.38 4.22 -3.93
N PHE A 47 4.34 3.08 -4.62
CA PHE A 47 5.40 2.06 -4.51
C PHE A 47 6.77 2.62 -4.91
N ARG A 48 6.86 3.28 -6.06
CA ARG A 48 8.11 3.87 -6.57
C ARG A 48 8.64 4.96 -5.65
N THR A 49 7.75 5.77 -5.08
CA THR A 49 8.13 6.82 -4.12
C THR A 49 8.76 6.23 -2.86
N VAL A 50 8.17 5.18 -2.29
CA VAL A 50 8.78 4.49 -1.14
C VAL A 50 10.13 3.91 -1.54
N GLN A 51 10.21 3.17 -2.65
CA GLN A 51 11.45 2.56 -3.12
C GLN A 51 12.56 3.59 -3.35
N ALA A 52 12.26 4.69 -4.02
CA ALA A 52 13.22 5.75 -4.32
C ALA A 52 13.73 6.47 -3.06
N THR A 53 12.97 6.44 -1.97
CA THR A 53 13.37 7.12 -0.72
C THR A 53 14.44 6.34 0.06
N TYR A 54 14.51 5.02 -0.11
CA TYR A 54 15.50 4.17 0.55
C TYR A 54 16.63 3.78 -0.42
N PRO A 55 17.81 4.42 -0.33
CA PRO A 55 18.92 4.10 -1.22
C PRO A 55 19.49 2.70 -0.94
N PRO A 56 20.10 2.04 -1.95
CA PRO A 56 20.65 0.69 -1.81
C PRO A 56 21.63 0.54 -0.65
N GLU A 57 22.48 1.54 -0.39
CA GLU A 57 23.47 1.49 0.68
C GLU A 57 22.81 1.37 2.06
N LEU A 58 21.72 2.10 2.29
CA LEU A 58 20.94 2.04 3.51
C LEU A 58 20.22 0.70 3.65
N LEU A 59 19.64 0.19 2.56
CA LEU A 59 18.99 -1.14 2.55
C LEU A 59 20.00 -2.25 2.88
N GLN A 60 21.23 -2.14 2.39
CA GLN A 60 22.31 -3.07 2.69
C GLN A 60 22.75 -2.98 4.15
N GLU A 61 22.84 -1.76 4.70
CA GLU A 61 23.16 -1.55 6.12
C GLU A 61 22.09 -2.17 7.03
N ILE A 62 20.81 -1.98 6.73
CA ILE A 62 19.69 -2.64 7.42
C ILE A 62 19.84 -4.16 7.35
N ALA A 63 20.08 -4.72 6.17
CA ALA A 63 20.23 -6.17 5.99
C ALA A 63 21.37 -6.73 6.86
N LYS A 64 22.53 -6.06 6.86
CA LYS A 64 23.69 -6.49 7.66
C LYS A 64 23.42 -6.42 9.16
N GLU A 65 22.77 -5.34 9.63
CA GLU A 65 22.42 -5.24 11.05
C GLU A 65 21.36 -6.28 11.45
N LEU A 66 20.34 -6.52 10.62
CA LEU A 66 19.35 -7.58 10.88
C LEU A 66 20.01 -8.96 10.95
N LEU A 67 20.95 -9.28 10.07
CA LEU A 67 21.69 -10.55 10.13
C LEU A 67 22.53 -10.64 11.42
N ALA A 68 23.16 -9.55 11.83
CA ALA A 68 23.97 -9.50 13.06
C ALA A 68 23.12 -9.64 14.33
N THR A 69 21.88 -9.13 14.33
CA THR A 69 20.97 -9.17 15.48
C THR A 69 20.04 -10.39 15.48
N GLY A 70 20.11 -11.25 14.47
CA GLY A 70 19.17 -12.36 14.30
C GLY A 70 17.74 -11.90 14.01
N GLY A 71 17.60 -10.75 13.36
CA GLY A 71 16.33 -10.18 12.89
C GLY A 71 15.70 -9.17 13.84
N HIS A 72 16.26 -9.01 15.05
CA HIS A 72 15.76 -8.05 16.01
C HIS A 72 16.04 -6.61 15.58
N PHE A 73 15.09 -5.70 15.79
CA PHE A 73 15.18 -4.28 15.44
C PHE A 73 15.99 -3.49 16.47
N GLN A 74 17.16 -4.01 16.82
CA GLN A 74 18.12 -3.42 17.73
C GLN A 74 19.23 -2.73 16.93
N PHE A 75 18.81 -1.81 16.04
CA PHE A 75 19.72 -1.11 15.16
C PHE A 75 20.65 -0.17 15.94
N SER A 76 21.80 0.13 15.35
CA SER A 76 22.71 1.17 15.82
C SER A 76 21.99 2.53 15.96
N GLU A 77 22.46 3.40 16.85
CA GLU A 77 21.89 4.74 17.00
C GLU A 77 21.97 5.55 15.69
N GLU A 78 23.03 5.33 14.91
CA GLU A 78 23.23 5.96 13.61
C GLU A 78 22.20 5.48 12.59
N LEU A 79 22.01 4.16 12.45
CA LEU A 79 21.02 3.59 11.54
C LEU A 79 19.60 3.99 11.94
N ASN A 80 19.26 3.98 13.24
CA ASN A 80 17.95 4.46 13.71
C ASN A 80 17.70 5.93 13.32
N ALA A 81 18.67 6.82 13.53
CA ALA A 81 18.54 8.22 13.15
C ALA A 81 18.35 8.39 11.63
N GLN A 82 19.02 7.57 10.80
CA GLN A 82 18.82 7.56 9.36
C GLN A 82 17.42 7.06 8.98
N LEU A 83 16.95 5.99 9.60
CA LEU A 83 15.60 5.44 9.38
C LEU A 83 14.52 6.43 9.77
N ASP A 84 14.66 7.12 10.90
CA ASP A 84 13.74 8.18 11.33
C ASP A 84 13.69 9.33 10.32
N ALA A 85 14.85 9.79 9.84
CA ALA A 85 14.91 10.82 8.81
C ALA A 85 14.25 10.36 7.50
N LYS A 86 14.48 9.11 7.07
CA LYS A 86 13.84 8.54 5.89
C LYS A 86 12.34 8.34 6.06
N ASN A 87 11.89 8.04 7.26
CA ASN A 87 10.47 7.90 7.59
C ASN A 87 9.72 9.25 7.41
N VAL A 88 10.36 10.37 7.78
CA VAL A 88 9.86 11.72 7.50
C VAL A 88 9.92 12.03 6.00
N GLU A 89 11.02 11.70 5.33
CA GLU A 89 11.20 11.92 3.89
C GLU A 89 10.13 11.17 3.05
N VAL A 90 9.86 9.91 3.38
CA VAL A 90 8.81 9.10 2.73
C VAL A 90 7.46 9.78 2.84
N ARG A 91 7.09 10.32 4.01
CA ARG A 91 5.81 11.01 4.20
C ARG A 91 5.68 12.19 3.27
N VAL A 92 6.70 13.05 3.25
CA VAL A 92 6.70 14.25 2.41
C VAL A 92 6.63 13.86 0.94
N ASN A 93 7.45 12.90 0.50
CA ASN A 93 7.46 12.48 -0.89
C ASN A 93 6.13 11.84 -1.32
N LEU A 94 5.51 11.03 -0.47
CA LEU A 94 4.21 10.42 -0.75
C LEU A 94 3.09 11.46 -0.83
N LYS A 95 3.06 12.42 0.10
CA LYS A 95 2.09 13.52 0.08
C LYS A 95 2.18 14.31 -1.22
N ASN A 96 3.39 14.74 -1.59
CA ASN A 96 3.61 15.48 -2.83
C ASN A 96 3.19 14.67 -4.07
N ALA A 97 3.57 13.39 -4.13
CA ALA A 97 3.26 12.55 -5.28
C ALA A 97 1.74 12.29 -5.42
N LEU A 98 1.02 12.11 -4.31
CA LEU A 98 -0.43 11.93 -4.32
C LEU A 98 -1.17 13.24 -4.62
N GLU A 99 -0.66 14.37 -4.14
CA GLU A 99 -1.17 15.70 -4.46
C GLU A 99 -1.06 15.99 -5.96
N ASP A 100 0.09 15.70 -6.56
CA ASP A 100 0.31 15.86 -8.01
C ASP A 100 -0.71 15.05 -8.83
N ILE A 101 -1.00 13.83 -8.39
CA ILE A 101 -2.02 12.97 -9.01
C ILE A 101 -3.41 13.56 -8.82
N ALA A 102 -3.78 13.98 -7.60
CA ALA A 102 -5.08 14.57 -7.32
C ALA A 102 -5.33 15.83 -8.17
N ILE A 103 -4.34 16.71 -8.29
CA ILE A 103 -4.43 17.92 -9.11
C ILE A 103 -4.54 17.58 -10.60
N THR A 104 -3.67 16.69 -11.10
CA THR A 104 -3.55 16.42 -12.53
C THR A 104 -4.70 15.58 -13.07
N ALA A 105 -5.12 14.56 -12.33
CA ALA A 105 -6.06 13.56 -12.82
C ALA A 105 -7.51 13.82 -12.41
N ALA A 106 -7.76 14.34 -11.20
CA ALA A 106 -9.10 14.70 -10.78
C ALA A 106 -9.52 16.11 -11.27
N GLY A 107 -8.63 16.82 -11.96
CA GLY A 107 -8.90 18.15 -12.53
C GLY A 107 -9.20 19.19 -11.46
N LEU A 108 -8.62 19.03 -10.27
CA LEU A 108 -8.80 19.98 -9.17
C LEU A 108 -8.16 21.31 -9.54
N ASP A 109 -8.86 22.41 -9.24
CA ASP A 109 -8.32 23.74 -9.46
C ASP A 109 -7.27 24.04 -8.39
N ALA A 110 -5.99 23.94 -8.77
CA ALA A 110 -4.86 24.26 -7.90
C ALA A 110 -4.82 25.73 -7.43
N SER A 111 -5.69 26.59 -7.96
CA SER A 111 -5.85 27.97 -7.51
C SER A 111 -6.99 28.18 -6.50
N ASP A 112 -7.75 27.12 -6.19
CA ASP A 112 -8.74 27.14 -5.11
C ASP A 112 -8.09 26.74 -3.78
N ASP A 113 -7.69 27.75 -3.01
CA ASP A 113 -7.04 27.59 -1.71
C ASP A 113 -7.88 26.76 -0.71
N VAL A 114 -9.21 26.73 -0.84
CA VAL A 114 -10.09 25.96 0.06
C VAL A 114 -10.07 24.48 -0.31
N VAL A 115 -10.15 24.17 -1.61
CA VAL A 115 -10.09 22.78 -2.10
C VAL A 115 -8.71 22.19 -1.85
N ILE A 116 -7.65 22.94 -2.15
CA ILE A 116 -6.28 22.47 -1.94
C ILE A 116 -5.97 22.30 -0.45
N GLY A 117 -6.43 23.20 0.42
CA GLY A 117 -6.29 23.03 1.87
C GLY A 117 -6.93 21.72 2.37
N LYS A 118 -8.12 21.36 1.87
CA LYS A 118 -8.75 20.07 2.18
C LYS A 118 -7.95 18.89 1.63
N VAL A 119 -7.44 18.98 0.40
CA VAL A 119 -6.60 17.90 -0.16
C VAL A 119 -5.36 17.68 0.71
N HIS A 120 -4.70 18.75 1.17
CA HIS A 120 -3.57 18.65 2.08
C HIS A 120 -3.94 17.99 3.41
N ASP A 121 -5.02 18.45 4.06
CA ASP A 121 -5.49 17.87 5.32
C ASP A 121 -5.80 16.37 5.16
N TYR A 122 -6.46 15.98 4.07
CA TYR A 122 -6.75 14.58 3.74
C TYR A 122 -5.48 13.75 3.53
N LEU A 123 -4.56 14.22 2.68
CA LEU A 123 -3.33 13.50 2.38
C LEU A 123 -2.40 13.42 3.60
N ASP A 124 -2.41 14.44 4.46
CA ASP A 124 -1.69 14.42 5.73
C ASP A 124 -2.14 13.26 6.61
N TYR A 125 -3.46 13.13 6.80
CA TYR A 125 -4.05 12.04 7.57
C TYR A 125 -3.84 10.68 6.88
N ALA A 126 -4.15 10.57 5.59
CA ALA A 126 -4.09 9.31 4.86
C ALA A 126 -2.68 8.72 4.84
N VAL A 127 -1.66 9.54 4.57
CA VAL A 127 -0.25 9.08 4.53
C VAL A 127 0.25 8.68 5.92
N ASP A 128 -0.17 9.38 6.97
CA ASP A 128 0.20 9.00 8.33
C ASP A 128 -0.45 7.69 8.76
N VAL A 129 -1.73 7.49 8.47
CA VAL A 129 -2.41 6.20 8.71
C VAL A 129 -1.72 5.08 7.94
N LEU A 130 -1.44 5.29 6.65
CA LEU A 130 -0.78 4.33 5.77
C LEU A 130 0.57 3.80 6.26
N ILE A 131 1.40 4.67 6.82
CA ILE A 131 2.73 4.27 7.26
C ILE A 131 2.67 3.61 8.64
N ASN A 132 1.71 4.00 9.47
CA ASN A 132 1.60 3.52 10.86
C ASN A 132 0.68 2.32 11.04
N SER A 133 -0.11 1.97 10.03
CA SER A 133 -1.07 0.87 10.04
C SER A 133 -0.44 -0.52 10.20
N LEU A 134 0.88 -0.62 10.13
CA LEU A 134 1.59 -1.89 10.24
C LEU A 134 2.35 -1.96 11.55
N PRO A 135 1.97 -2.91 12.42
CA PRO A 135 2.66 -3.09 13.68
C PRO A 135 4.11 -3.53 13.43
N MET A 136 5.07 -2.66 13.75
CA MET A 136 6.49 -2.96 13.53
C MET A 136 6.99 -4.14 14.37
N ASP A 137 6.34 -4.43 15.50
CA ASP A 137 6.56 -5.62 16.32
C ASP A 137 6.18 -6.92 15.60
N VAL A 138 5.10 -6.91 14.81
CA VAL A 138 4.72 -8.04 13.95
C VAL A 138 5.73 -8.20 12.82
N VAL A 139 6.20 -7.09 12.21
CA VAL A 139 7.23 -7.15 11.17
C VAL A 139 8.55 -7.68 11.74
N GLU A 140 8.96 -7.26 12.94
CA GLU A 140 10.14 -7.78 13.61
C GLU A 140 10.00 -9.28 13.88
N THR A 141 8.85 -9.71 14.41
CA THR A 141 8.59 -11.13 14.68
C THR A 141 8.70 -11.97 13.40
N MET A 142 8.16 -11.47 12.28
CA MET A 142 8.29 -12.11 10.98
C MET A 142 9.76 -12.22 10.53
N VAL A 143 10.53 -11.15 10.62
CA VAL A 143 11.95 -11.17 10.21
C VAL A 143 12.78 -12.11 11.08
N VAL A 144 12.56 -12.10 12.40
CA VAL A 144 13.22 -13.02 13.33
C VAL A 144 12.94 -14.46 12.95
N GLU A 145 11.68 -14.80 12.67
CA GLU A 145 11.31 -16.17 12.32
C GLU A 145 11.88 -16.62 10.97
N VAL A 146 11.84 -15.74 9.95
CA VAL A 146 12.47 -15.99 8.64
C VAL A 146 13.96 -16.32 8.82
N LEU A 147 14.69 -15.52 9.61
CA LEU A 147 16.12 -15.77 9.83
C LEU A 147 16.39 -17.03 10.66
N GLN A 148 15.53 -17.35 11.63
CA GLN A 148 15.62 -18.63 12.38
C GLN A 148 15.38 -19.84 11.48
N ASN A 149 14.55 -19.68 10.44
CA ASN A 149 14.26 -20.69 9.43
C ASN A 149 15.20 -20.61 8.21
N GLU A 150 16.39 -20.02 8.39
CA GLU A 150 17.43 -19.92 7.35
C GLU A 150 16.98 -19.20 6.06
N GLY A 151 15.97 -18.33 6.16
CA GLY A 151 15.40 -17.57 5.05
C GLY A 151 14.03 -18.07 4.57
N SER A 152 13.54 -19.21 5.07
CA SER A 152 12.23 -19.75 4.68
C SER A 152 11.07 -18.94 5.25
N PHE A 153 10.00 -18.79 4.45
CA PHE A 153 8.74 -18.14 4.83
C PHE A 153 7.70 -19.17 5.35
N ASP A 154 8.16 -20.32 5.83
CA ASP A 154 7.33 -21.32 6.53
C ASP A 154 6.98 -20.86 7.94
N PHE A 155 5.96 -19.99 8.04
CA PHE A 155 5.58 -19.37 9.31
C PHE A 155 4.90 -20.33 10.29
N THR A 156 5.11 -20.08 11.57
CA THR A 156 4.42 -20.71 12.68
C THR A 156 2.95 -20.31 12.68
N PRO A 157 2.04 -21.18 13.15
CA PRO A 157 0.63 -20.84 13.29
C PRO A 157 0.39 -19.58 14.14
N GLU A 158 1.27 -19.34 15.13
CA GLU A 158 1.25 -18.14 15.95
C GLU A 158 1.53 -16.87 15.13
N LEU A 159 2.58 -16.85 14.31
CA LEU A 159 2.91 -15.72 13.44
C LEU A 159 1.86 -15.52 12.34
N GLU A 160 1.35 -16.60 11.74
CA GLU A 160 0.23 -16.53 10.79
C GLU A 160 -0.98 -15.83 11.42
N GLY A 161 -1.31 -16.16 12.68
CA GLY A 161 -2.36 -15.51 13.44
C GLY A 161 -2.11 -14.01 13.67
N LEU A 162 -0.87 -13.62 13.96
CA LEU A 162 -0.48 -12.21 14.09
C LEU A 162 -0.60 -11.45 12.78
N LEU A 163 -0.17 -12.04 11.65
CA LEU A 163 -0.27 -11.44 10.32
C LEU A 163 -1.74 -11.21 9.92
N VAL A 164 -2.61 -12.20 10.15
CA VAL A 164 -4.05 -12.06 9.90
C VAL A 164 -4.68 -11.01 10.81
N GLY A 165 -4.27 -10.96 12.09
CA GLY A 165 -4.71 -9.92 13.02
C GLY A 165 -4.27 -8.51 12.60
N ALA A 166 -3.02 -8.36 12.13
CA ALA A 166 -2.49 -7.11 11.61
C ALA A 166 -3.23 -6.66 10.34
N LEU A 167 -3.56 -7.60 9.43
CA LEU A 167 -4.39 -7.30 8.25
C LEU A 167 -5.79 -6.82 8.66
N ALA A 168 -6.41 -7.46 9.64
CA ALA A 168 -7.72 -7.02 10.13
C ALA A 168 -7.68 -5.62 10.76
N ALA A 169 -6.63 -5.31 11.52
CA ALA A 169 -6.42 -3.97 12.09
C ALA A 169 -6.18 -2.92 10.99
N ALA A 170 -5.33 -3.23 10.00
CA ALA A 170 -5.08 -2.38 8.84
C ALA A 170 -6.38 -2.00 8.10
N LYS A 171 -7.28 -2.96 7.87
CA LYS A 171 -8.59 -2.71 7.27
C LYS A 171 -9.45 -1.73 8.06
N VAL A 172 -9.37 -1.75 9.40
CA VAL A 172 -10.07 -0.76 10.24
C VAL A 172 -9.50 0.64 10.01
N GLU A 173 -8.17 0.77 10.05
CA GLU A 173 -7.48 2.05 9.83
C GLU A 173 -7.77 2.63 8.43
N LEU A 174 -7.77 1.78 7.39
CA LEU A 174 -8.10 2.18 6.02
C LEU A 174 -9.51 2.74 5.86
N ARG A 175 -10.49 2.17 6.59
CA ARG A 175 -11.86 2.70 6.58
C ARG A 175 -11.93 4.07 7.23
N GLN A 176 -11.09 4.35 8.23
CA GLN A 176 -11.02 5.67 8.85
C GLN A 176 -10.52 6.75 7.87
N ILE A 177 -9.65 6.39 6.91
CA ILE A 177 -9.24 7.31 5.83
C ILE A 177 -10.46 7.76 5.02
N ILE A 178 -11.34 6.83 4.67
CA ILE A 178 -12.60 7.16 3.97
C ILE A 178 -13.56 7.94 4.83
N ASP A 179 -13.66 7.64 6.13
CA ASP A 179 -14.49 8.41 7.04
C ASP A 179 -14.03 9.87 7.12
N TYR A 180 -12.72 10.08 7.20
CA TYR A 180 -12.13 11.42 7.21
C TYR A 180 -12.36 12.16 5.89
N GLU A 181 -12.31 11.45 4.75
CA GLU A 181 -12.68 12.02 3.45
C GLU A 181 -14.12 12.55 3.44
N PHE A 182 -15.06 11.76 3.96
CA PHE A 182 -16.46 12.18 4.05
C PHE A 182 -16.67 13.35 5.02
N GLU A 183 -15.92 13.40 6.12
CA GLU A 183 -15.96 14.56 7.03
C GLU A 183 -15.47 15.85 6.35
N LEU A 184 -14.46 15.74 5.48
CA LEU A 184 -13.80 16.90 4.87
C LEU A 184 -14.55 17.41 3.63
N PHE A 185 -15.10 16.50 2.84
CA PHE A 185 -15.84 16.81 1.61
C PHE A 185 -17.34 16.65 1.84
N GLU A 186 -17.98 17.73 2.29
CA GLU A 186 -19.41 17.76 2.65
C GLU A 186 -20.34 17.27 1.52
N ASP A 187 -19.95 17.41 0.25
CA ASP A 187 -20.70 16.89 -0.90
C ASP A 187 -20.74 15.35 -0.98
N LEU A 188 -19.81 14.66 -0.31
CA LEU A 188 -19.76 13.19 -0.19
C LEU A 188 -20.57 12.68 1.02
N ILE A 189 -20.95 13.55 1.96
CA ILE A 189 -21.78 13.19 3.14
C ILE A 189 -23.17 12.71 2.72
N GLU A 190 -23.64 13.10 1.53
CA GLU A 190 -24.94 12.66 1.00
C GLU A 190 -24.97 11.18 0.54
N LEU A 191 -23.86 10.44 0.64
CA LEU A 191 -23.85 8.98 0.43
C LEU A 191 -24.65 8.29 1.55
N ASP A 192 -25.65 7.49 1.18
CA ASP A 192 -26.43 6.74 2.16
C ASP A 192 -25.59 5.67 2.89
N ASP A 193 -26.03 5.26 4.09
CA ASP A 193 -25.33 4.27 4.91
C ASP A 193 -25.09 2.94 4.16
N ALA A 194 -25.94 2.62 3.18
CA ALA A 194 -25.81 1.41 2.37
C ALA A 194 -24.62 1.49 1.40
N LEU A 195 -24.44 2.62 0.73
CA LEU A 195 -23.30 2.85 -0.16
C LEU A 195 -21.98 2.94 0.63
N ARG A 196 -22.00 3.55 1.83
CA ARG A 196 -20.85 3.54 2.73
C ARG A 196 -20.43 2.12 3.13
N ALA A 197 -21.40 1.26 3.47
CA ALA A 197 -21.13 -0.13 3.79
C ALA A 197 -20.50 -0.89 2.61
N ILE A 198 -20.97 -0.64 1.38
CA ILE A 198 -20.39 -1.22 0.16
C ILE A 198 -18.93 -0.77 -0.02
N ILE A 199 -18.62 0.52 0.20
CA ILE A 199 -17.25 1.03 0.10
C ILE A 199 -16.32 0.33 1.10
N TYR A 200 -16.78 0.11 2.33
CA TYR A 200 -16.00 -0.66 3.32
C TYR A 200 -15.77 -2.11 2.90
N GLU A 201 -16.77 -2.78 2.33
CA GLU A 201 -16.60 -4.14 1.82
C GLU A 201 -15.60 -4.21 0.65
N MET A 202 -15.59 -3.19 -0.22
CA MET A 202 -14.59 -3.07 -1.29
C MET A 202 -13.17 -2.90 -0.74
N ILE A 203 -12.99 -2.06 0.29
CA ILE A 203 -11.70 -1.90 0.99
C ILE A 203 -11.27 -3.23 1.59
N ASP A 204 -12.15 -3.91 2.32
CA ASP A 204 -11.82 -5.18 2.95
C ASP A 204 -11.43 -6.24 1.91
N TYR A 205 -12.12 -6.27 0.76
CA TYR A 205 -11.83 -7.19 -0.35
C TYR A 205 -10.50 -6.88 -1.04
N LEU A 206 -10.25 -5.62 -1.38
CA LEU A 206 -8.99 -5.19 -1.99
C LEU A 206 -7.80 -5.54 -1.09
N ALA A 207 -7.99 -5.50 0.23
CA ALA A 207 -6.95 -5.77 1.20
C ALA A 207 -6.61 -7.25 1.25
N ASP A 208 -7.65 -8.09 1.20
CA ASP A 208 -7.48 -9.54 1.11
C ASP A 208 -6.81 -9.94 -0.20
N GLU A 209 -7.30 -9.46 -1.34
CA GLU A 209 -6.71 -9.79 -2.65
C GLU A 209 -5.25 -9.38 -2.74
N THR A 210 -4.94 -8.22 -2.17
CA THR A 210 -3.57 -7.73 -2.13
C THR A 210 -2.68 -8.58 -1.21
N TYR A 211 -3.15 -8.96 -0.03
CA TYR A 211 -2.43 -9.87 0.86
C TYR A 211 -2.19 -11.23 0.19
N GLN A 212 -3.20 -11.77 -0.50
CA GLN A 212 -3.09 -13.02 -1.26
C GLN A 212 -2.20 -12.91 -2.50
N ALA A 213 -1.96 -11.69 -3.00
CA ALA A 213 -1.08 -11.44 -4.13
C ALA A 213 0.40 -11.33 -3.73
N ILE A 214 0.75 -11.29 -2.44
CA ILE A 214 2.15 -11.16 -2.02
C ILE A 214 2.97 -12.34 -2.61
N PRO A 215 4.06 -12.06 -3.36
CA PRO A 215 4.84 -13.09 -4.04
C PRO A 215 5.81 -13.76 -3.06
N TRP A 216 5.29 -14.45 -2.03
CA TRP A 216 6.06 -15.02 -0.92
C TRP A 216 7.28 -15.83 -1.37
N LYS A 217 7.13 -16.66 -2.41
CA LYS A 217 8.24 -17.48 -2.91
C LYS A 217 9.38 -16.64 -3.51
N LEU A 218 9.06 -15.56 -4.21
CA LEU A 218 10.08 -14.64 -4.72
C LEU A 218 10.78 -13.91 -3.57
N LEU A 219 10.03 -13.52 -2.54
CA LEU A 219 10.60 -12.87 -1.35
C LEU A 219 11.56 -13.82 -0.61
N GLU A 220 11.17 -15.07 -0.48
CA GLU A 220 12.02 -16.13 0.07
C GLU A 220 13.32 -16.28 -0.72
N ASP A 221 13.25 -16.37 -2.06
CA ASP A 221 14.43 -16.48 -2.91
C ASP A 221 15.36 -15.25 -2.79
N ILE A 222 14.80 -14.04 -2.71
CA ILE A 222 15.57 -12.79 -2.45
C ILE A 222 16.28 -12.90 -1.10
N VAL A 223 15.56 -13.31 -0.05
CA VAL A 223 16.12 -13.39 1.30
C VAL A 223 17.23 -14.44 1.37
N TYR A 224 17.07 -15.60 0.73
CA TYR A 224 18.15 -16.59 0.63
C TYR A 224 19.40 -15.99 0.00
N GLU A 225 19.28 -15.32 -1.15
CA GLU A 225 20.45 -14.72 -1.82
C GLU A 225 21.12 -13.65 -0.93
N VAL A 226 20.33 -12.83 -0.22
CA VAL A 226 20.87 -11.82 0.70
C VAL A 226 21.57 -12.47 1.90
N ILE A 227 21.03 -13.55 2.47
CA ILE A 227 21.67 -14.30 3.57
C ILE A 227 22.97 -14.94 3.09
N GLU A 228 22.95 -15.64 1.96
CA GLU A 228 24.12 -16.31 1.38
C GLU A 228 25.25 -15.32 1.07
N ASN A 229 24.90 -14.10 0.67
CA ASN A 229 25.84 -13.03 0.37
C ASN A 229 26.12 -12.10 1.57
N GLU A 230 25.89 -12.56 2.81
CA GLU A 230 26.21 -11.83 4.05
C GLU A 230 25.61 -10.41 4.11
N GLY A 231 24.37 -10.26 3.63
CA GLY A 231 23.62 -9.01 3.65
C GLY A 231 23.90 -8.09 2.47
N VAL A 232 24.59 -8.55 1.42
CA VAL A 232 24.72 -7.82 0.16
C VAL A 232 23.40 -7.93 -0.62
N ILE A 233 22.88 -6.78 -1.07
CA ILE A 233 21.58 -6.67 -1.75
C ILE A 233 21.71 -6.54 -3.27
N ASP A 234 22.91 -6.71 -3.80
CA ASP A 234 23.19 -6.78 -5.25
C ASP A 234 22.75 -8.16 -5.73
N LEU A 235 21.47 -8.27 -6.13
CA LEU A 235 20.84 -9.52 -6.52
C LEU A 235 21.31 -9.97 -7.90
N SER A 236 21.30 -11.27 -8.12
CA SER A 236 21.59 -11.87 -9.42
C SER A 236 20.65 -11.40 -10.53
N ASP A 237 21.17 -11.37 -11.77
CA ASP A 237 20.40 -10.96 -12.96
C ASP A 237 19.10 -11.78 -13.11
N ASP A 238 19.14 -13.08 -12.82
CA ASP A 238 17.97 -13.97 -12.86
C ASP A 238 16.89 -13.53 -11.85
N LEU A 239 17.29 -13.22 -10.62
CA LEU A 239 16.36 -12.76 -9.59
C LEU A 239 15.80 -11.37 -9.91
N ASN A 240 16.61 -10.47 -10.47
CA ASN A 240 16.14 -9.18 -10.96
C ASN A 240 15.11 -9.32 -12.09
N GLU A 241 15.34 -10.20 -13.07
CA GLU A 241 14.39 -10.47 -14.15
C GLU A 241 13.05 -11.01 -13.59
N ARG A 242 13.11 -11.96 -12.66
CA ARG A 242 11.92 -12.51 -11.99
C ARG A 242 11.17 -11.46 -11.17
N ILE A 243 11.87 -10.50 -10.56
CA ILE A 243 11.25 -9.36 -9.88
C ILE A 243 10.47 -8.51 -10.88
N GLU A 244 11.07 -8.17 -12.02
CA GLU A 244 10.41 -7.38 -13.07
C GLU A 244 9.16 -8.09 -13.61
N GLU A 245 9.26 -9.38 -13.94
CA GLU A 245 8.12 -10.18 -14.39
C GLU A 245 7.00 -10.25 -13.35
N THR A 246 7.36 -10.41 -12.07
CA THR A 246 6.39 -10.48 -10.98
C THR A 246 5.69 -9.14 -10.79
N LEU A 247 6.41 -8.01 -10.90
CA LEU A 247 5.80 -6.68 -10.83
C LEU A 247 4.77 -6.47 -11.94
N GLU A 248 5.05 -6.91 -13.17
CA GLU A 248 4.09 -6.82 -14.27
C GLU A 248 2.89 -7.76 -14.07
N SER A 249 3.11 -8.96 -13.53
CA SER A 249 2.02 -9.88 -13.19
C SER A 249 1.11 -9.32 -12.08
N LEU A 250 1.70 -8.73 -11.03
CA LEU A 250 0.95 -8.08 -9.96
C LEU A 250 0.15 -6.89 -10.47
N ARG A 251 0.69 -6.13 -11.42
CA ARG A 251 -0.04 -5.08 -12.14
C ARG A 251 -1.29 -5.65 -12.79
N GLN A 252 -1.16 -6.72 -13.56
CA GLN A 252 -2.29 -7.32 -14.27
C GLN A 252 -3.34 -7.84 -13.29
N LYS A 253 -2.92 -8.49 -12.19
CA LYS A 253 -3.82 -8.97 -11.14
C LYS A 253 -4.57 -7.82 -10.45
N LEU A 254 -3.92 -6.70 -10.17
CA LEU A 254 -4.58 -5.52 -9.59
C LEU A 254 -5.69 -5.00 -10.51
N ARG A 255 -5.43 -4.93 -11.83
CA ARG A 255 -6.44 -4.53 -12.82
C ARG A 255 -7.64 -5.48 -12.80
N GLU A 256 -7.41 -6.80 -12.82
CA GLU A 256 -8.47 -7.81 -12.75
C GLU A 256 -9.30 -7.72 -11.48
N VAL A 257 -8.67 -7.44 -10.34
CA VAL A 257 -9.36 -7.24 -9.06
C VAL A 257 -10.24 -5.99 -9.10
N LEU A 258 -9.75 -4.88 -9.66
CA LEU A 258 -10.55 -3.65 -9.77
C LEU A 258 -11.73 -3.83 -10.75
N GLU A 259 -11.53 -4.57 -11.85
CA GLU A 259 -12.60 -4.93 -12.79
C GLU A 259 -13.65 -5.87 -12.14
N SER A 260 -13.25 -6.71 -11.17
CA SER A 260 -14.16 -7.64 -10.49
C SER A 260 -15.06 -6.96 -9.45
N LEU A 261 -14.62 -5.85 -8.85
CA LEU A 261 -15.37 -5.09 -7.85
C LEU A 261 -16.79 -4.73 -8.34
N GLU A 262 -16.88 -4.32 -9.59
CA GLU A 262 -18.15 -3.92 -10.20
C GLU A 262 -19.13 -5.10 -10.26
N THR A 263 -18.66 -6.28 -10.69
CA THR A 263 -19.49 -7.49 -10.80
C THR A 263 -19.92 -8.00 -9.42
N LEU A 264 -19.04 -7.88 -8.41
CA LEU A 264 -19.27 -8.39 -7.06
C LEU A 264 -20.24 -7.52 -6.26
N PHE A 265 -20.09 -6.20 -6.34
CA PHE A 265 -20.80 -5.25 -5.47
C PHE A 265 -21.93 -4.50 -6.17
N PHE A 266 -21.96 -4.48 -7.51
CA PHE A 266 -23.06 -3.92 -8.30
C PHE A 266 -23.56 -4.94 -9.34
N PRO A 267 -24.04 -6.14 -8.91
CA PRO A 267 -24.49 -7.15 -9.84
C PRO A 267 -25.62 -6.60 -10.70
N SER A 268 -25.42 -6.61 -12.03
CA SER A 268 -26.45 -6.19 -12.97
C SER A 268 -27.70 -7.03 -12.73
N SER A 269 -28.80 -6.37 -12.34
CA SER A 269 -30.09 -7.02 -12.21
C SER A 269 -30.46 -7.59 -13.56
N ARG A 270 -30.25 -8.91 -13.75
CA ARG A 270 -30.71 -9.62 -14.94
C ARG A 270 -32.23 -9.45 -15.02
N SER A 271 -32.68 -8.60 -15.94
CA SER A 271 -34.05 -8.59 -16.46
C SER A 271 -34.14 -9.53 -17.66
#